data_AF-X1RSS1-F1
#
_entry.id   AF-X1RSS1-F1
#
_cell.length_a   1.000
_cell.length_b   1.000
_cell.length_c   1.000
_cell.angle_alpha   90.00
_cell.angle_beta   90.00
_cell.angle_gamma   90.00
#
_symmetry.space_group_name_H-M   'P 1'
#
loop_
_entity.id
_entity.type
_entity.pdbx_description
1 polymer ?
#
loop_
_entity_poly.entity_id
_entity_poly.type
_entity_poly.pdbx_seq_one_letter_code
_entity_poly.pdbx_strand_id
1 'polypeptide(L)' 'MMFCPKCKSLMFPKDEIFVCNKCGYEKKKKGSVVVVEKQAEKEIVIIEKKIDILPKIRVECPKCGHNEASWILRQMR' A
#
# COMPACT_ATOMS: atom_id res chain seq x y z
N MET A 1 -14.06 -12.84 -1.64
CA MET A 1 -13.30 -13.98 -1.08
C MET A 1 -13.98 -14.41 0.23
N MET A 2 -14.34 -15.68 0.39
CA MET A 2 -15.00 -16.17 1.61
C MET A 2 -14.05 -17.09 2.39
N PHE A 3 -13.98 -16.87 3.70
CA PHE A 3 -13.29 -17.75 4.63
C PHE A 3 -14.27 -18.76 5.21
N CYS A 4 -13.81 -19.99 5.40
CA CYS A 4 -14.65 -21.02 6.01
C CYS A 4 -14.83 -20.77 7.52
N PRO A 5 -16.06 -20.85 8.05
CA PRO A 5 -16.32 -20.62 9.47
C PRO A 5 -15.70 -21.66 10.40
N LYS A 6 -15.39 -22.88 9.91
CA LYS A 6 -14.77 -23.95 10.71
C LYS A 6 -13.25 -23.93 10.66
N CYS A 7 -12.69 -23.84 9.45
CA CYS A 7 -11.26 -24.05 9.19
C CYS A 7 -10.47 -22.72 9.13
N LYS A 8 -11.15 -21.55 9.13
CA LYS A 8 -10.62 -20.21 8.80
C LYS A 8 -9.78 -20.15 7.51
N SER A 9 -9.83 -21.21 6.71
CA SER A 9 -9.07 -21.33 5.48
C SER A 9 -9.88 -20.72 4.34
N LEU A 10 -9.18 -20.29 3.30
CA LEU A 10 -9.78 -19.79 2.07
C LEU A 10 -10.64 -20.90 1.43
N MET A 11 -11.88 -20.57 1.09
CA MET A 11 -12.77 -21.47 0.37
C MET A 11 -12.56 -21.31 -1.14
N PHE A 12 -12.48 -22.43 -1.86
CA PHE A 12 -12.27 -22.44 -3.30
C PHE A 12 -13.61 -22.57 -4.03
N PRO A 13 -13.84 -21.77 -5.08
CA PRO A 13 -15.01 -21.94 -5.93
C PRO A 13 -14.88 -23.21 -6.79
N LYS A 14 -15.83 -24.14 -6.67
CA LYS A 14 -16.03 -25.26 -7.58
C LYS A 14 -17.45 -25.16 -8.14
N ASP A 15 -17.57 -24.75 -9.40
CA ASP A 15 -18.84 -24.47 -10.07
C ASP A 15 -19.70 -23.46 -9.28
N GLU A 16 -20.90 -23.87 -8.84
CA GLU A 16 -21.84 -23.06 -8.07
C GLU A 16 -21.64 -23.16 -6.54
N ILE A 17 -20.59 -23.83 -6.07
CA ILE A 17 -20.38 -24.12 -4.65
C ILE A 17 -18.97 -23.66 -4.23
N PHE A 18 -18.84 -23.09 -3.04
CA PHE A 18 -17.56 -22.88 -2.38
C PHE A 18 -17.26 -24.07 -1.48
N VAL A 19 -16.08 -24.67 -1.63
CA VAL A 19 -15.63 -25.84 -0.85
C VAL A 19 -14.38 -25.48 -0.03
N CYS A 20 -14.35 -25.76 1.29
CA CYS A 20 -13.10 -25.76 2.07
C CYS A 20 -12.38 -27.09 1.86
N ASN A 21 -11.21 -27.08 1.21
CA ASN A 21 -10.38 -28.28 1.01
C ASN A 21 -9.92 -28.94 2.34
N LYS A 22 -9.91 -28.18 3.45
CA LYS A 22 -9.42 -28.65 4.75
C LYS A 22 -10.50 -29.33 5.61
N CYS A 23 -11.78 -29.01 5.41
CA CYS A 23 -12.85 -29.54 6.25
C CYS A 23 -14.09 -30.03 5.49
N GLY A 24 -14.07 -29.99 4.16
CA GLY A 24 -15.17 -30.46 3.31
C GLY A 24 -16.44 -29.61 3.41
N TYR A 25 -16.37 -28.41 4.00
CA TYR A 25 -17.55 -27.55 4.16
C TYR A 25 -17.93 -26.94 2.81
N GLU A 26 -19.17 -27.16 2.40
CA GLU A 26 -19.76 -26.68 1.15
C GLU A 26 -20.74 -25.55 1.41
N LYS A 27 -20.64 -24.47 0.63
CA LYS A 27 -21.56 -23.34 0.69
C LYS A 27 -21.94 -22.91 -0.72
N LYS A 28 -23.24 -22.92 -1.05
CA LYS A 28 -23.73 -22.43 -2.36
C LYS A 28 -23.33 -20.98 -2.59
N LYS A 29 -22.79 -20.68 -3.77
CA LYS A 29 -22.51 -19.32 -4.24
C LYS A 29 -23.84 -18.56 -4.35
N LYS A 30 -24.08 -17.60 -3.44
CA LYS A 30 -25.12 -16.59 -3.64
C LYS A 30 -24.52 -15.46 -4.48
N GLY A 31 -24.84 -15.45 -5.77
CA GLY A 31 -24.50 -14.39 -6.70
C GLY A 31 -23.29 -14.67 -7.58
N SER A 32 -23.38 -14.21 -8.82
CA SER A 32 -22.29 -14.13 -9.79
C SER A 32 -21.19 -13.22 -9.23
N VAL A 33 -20.20 -13.82 -8.58
CA VAL A 33 -18.96 -13.10 -8.25
C VAL A 33 -18.16 -12.98 -9.54
N VAL A 34 -18.60 -12.07 -10.41
CA VAL A 34 -17.74 -11.49 -11.42
C VAL A 34 -16.65 -10.78 -10.63
N VAL A 35 -15.43 -11.28 -10.69
CA VAL A 35 -14.25 -10.55 -10.21
C VAL A 35 -14.07 -9.41 -11.21
N VAL A 36 -14.83 -8.34 -11.00
CA VAL A 36 -14.52 -7.07 -11.63
C VAL A 36 -13.33 -6.55 -10.83
N GLU A 37 -12.14 -6.56 -11.42
CA GLU A 37 -11.05 -5.71 -11.00
C GLU A 37 -11.50 -4.25 -11.18
N LYS A 38 -12.36 -3.77 -10.27
CA LYS A 38 -12.44 -2.34 -10.02
C LYS A 38 -11.17 -2.01 -9.30
N GLN A 39 -10.13 -1.72 -10.08
CA GLN A 39 -9.02 -0.91 -9.61
C GLN A 39 -9.65 0.39 -9.13
N ALA A 40 -9.98 0.47 -7.84
CA ALA A 40 -10.24 1.74 -7.22
C ALA A 40 -8.96 2.53 -7.44
N GLU A 41 -9.05 3.60 -8.23
CA GLU A 41 -8.02 4.62 -8.29
C GLU A 41 -7.73 4.98 -6.84
N LYS A 42 -6.60 4.48 -6.33
CA LYS A 42 -6.13 4.88 -5.02
C LYS A 42 -5.95 6.37 -5.15
N GLU A 43 -6.77 7.15 -4.46
CA GLU A 43 -6.48 8.56 -4.24
C GLU A 43 -5.07 8.58 -3.66
N ILE A 44 -4.12 8.97 -4.49
CA ILE A 44 -2.75 9.17 -4.08
C ILE A 44 -2.89 10.33 -3.11
N VAL A 45 -2.86 10.04 -1.81
CA VAL A 45 -2.77 11.08 -0.79
C VAL A 45 -1.43 11.75 -1.04
N ILE A 46 -1.46 12.81 -1.85
CA ILE A 46 -0.31 13.65 -2.13
C ILE A 46 -0.06 14.37 -0.81
N ILE A 47 0.78 13.77 0.01
CA ILE A 47 1.35 14.46 1.15
C ILE A 47 2.30 15.47 0.52
N GLU A 48 1.83 16.71 0.29
CA GLU A 48 2.66 17.87 -0.05
C GLU A 48 3.58 18.25 1.13
N LYS A 49 4.22 17.27 1.77
CA LYS A 49 5.38 17.58 2.59
C LYS A 49 6.49 17.77 1.58
N LYS A 50 6.92 19.03 1.40
CA LYS A 50 8.29 19.32 0.99
C LYS A 50 9.20 18.61 1.99
N ILE A 51 9.57 17.38 1.67
CA ILE A 51 10.52 16.61 2.45
C ILE A 51 11.87 17.24 2.10
N ASP A 52 12.34 18.13 2.96
CA ASP A 52 13.71 18.64 2.91
C ASP A 52 14.66 17.46 3.18
N ILE A 53 15.07 16.73 2.12
CA ILE A 53 15.97 15.58 2.22
C ILE A 53 17.44 15.97 2.42
N LEU A 54 17.76 17.25 2.24
CA LEU A 54 19.14 17.72 2.35
C LEU A 54 19.54 17.91 3.82
N PRO A 55 20.74 17.45 4.22
CA PRO A 55 21.28 17.75 5.54
C PRO A 55 21.36 19.26 5.80
N LYS A 56 20.84 19.70 6.96
CA LYS A 56 20.92 21.09 7.42
C LYS A 56 22.09 21.26 8.40
N ILE A 57 22.86 22.33 8.24
CA ILE A 57 23.92 22.73 9.16
C ILE A 57 23.68 24.18 9.61
N ARG A 58 24.11 24.48 10.84
CA ARG A 58 24.07 25.85 11.37
C ARG A 58 25.30 26.64 10.93
N VAL A 59 25.12 27.54 9.98
CA VAL A 59 26.16 28.44 9.48
C VAL A 59 25.51 29.77 9.11
N GLU A 60 26.15 30.88 9.48
CA GLU A 60 25.67 32.22 9.17
C GLU A 60 25.93 32.56 7.69
N CYS A 61 24.88 32.93 6.96
CA CYS A 61 25.00 33.35 5.57
C CYS A 61 25.56 34.77 5.49
N PRO A 62 26.73 34.99 4.86
CA PRO A 62 27.36 36.31 4.77
C PRO A 62 26.56 37.33 3.93
N LYS A 63 25.52 36.89 3.19
CA LYS A 63 24.66 37.77 2.38
C LYS A 63 23.35 38.17 3.06
N CYS A 64 22.81 37.34 3.95
CA CYS A 64 21.48 37.58 4.54
C CYS A 64 21.39 37.31 6.04
N GLY A 65 22.47 36.89 6.71
CA GLY A 65 22.50 36.62 8.14
C GLY A 65 21.67 35.40 8.57
N HIS A 66 21.21 34.56 7.63
CA HIS A 66 20.47 33.35 7.97
C HIS A 66 21.38 32.27 8.54
N ASN A 67 20.94 31.58 9.59
CA ASN A 67 21.77 30.65 10.35
C ASN A 67 21.64 29.18 9.95
N GLU A 68 20.85 28.86 8.91
CA GLU A 68 20.69 27.50 8.41
C GLU A 68 21.04 27.41 6.92
N ALA A 69 21.82 26.40 6.57
CA ALA A 69 22.17 26.07 5.19
C ALA A 69 22.01 24.56 4.92
N SER A 70 21.63 24.22 3.68
CA SER A 70 21.57 22.84 3.19
C SER A 70 22.78 22.55 2.30
N TRP A 71 23.38 21.36 2.38
CA TRP A 71 24.56 20.99 1.58
C TRP A 71 24.43 19.61 0.92
N ILE A 72 25.20 19.39 -0.16
CA ILE A 72 25.31 18.11 -0.87
C ILE A 72 26.76 17.86 -1.30
N LEU A 73 27.27 16.66 -1.04
CA LEU A 73 28.55 16.19 -1.59
C LEU A 73 28.30 15.60 -2.99
N ARG A 74 28.98 16.12 -4.01
CA ARG A 74 28.94 15.57 -5.37
C ARG A 74 30.25 14.86 -5.64
N GLN A 75 30.20 13.53 -5.78
CA GLN A 75 31.34 12.78 -6.31
C GLN A 75 31.30 12.85 -7.84
N MET A 76 32.36 13.36 -8.45
CA MET A 76 32.53 13.31 -9.91
C MET A 76 33.10 11.94 -10.27
N ARG A 77 32.59 11.35 -11.37
CA ARG A 77 33.09 10.11 -11.95
C ARG A 77 34.24 10.39 -12.91
#